data_AF-A0A2E5MPS0-F1
#
_entry.id   AF-A0A2E5MPS0-F1
#
_cell.length_a   1.000
_cell.length_b   1.000
_cell.length_c   1.000
_cell.angle_alpha   90.00
_cell.angle_beta   90.00
_cell.angle_gamma   90.00
#
_symmetry.space_group_name_H-M   'P 1'
#
loop_
_entity.id
_entity.type
_entity.pdbx_description
1 polymer ?
#
loop_
_entity_poly.entity_id
_entity_poly.type
_entity_poly.pdbx_seq_one_letter_code
_entity_poly.pdbx_strand_id
1 'polypeptide(L)'
;MSSGDCGLRVKGYSKVLMLALVVLGLAGCSGGLKNVQTWDGPSADSDQLGILHAPANINVSSVNGKEMSRYLMEDLALDYELLPGENTVVFTHQTIWAKKTVVDNGESKVHVVKTEPQQVVINVKAGEEYTFAVAEPKNKREAEQQVAHFEAKVIDEQKRQVAVAKPYVAQRPQLPTLSSAPATAGAAAAGGAAAATASKPASTSSTTATSAPAAPVENGLPTLEGLKVLWERASAEDKKNFLRWAFE
;
A
#
# COMPACT_ATOMS: atom_id res chain seq x y z
N MET A 1 44.15 -50.28 54.81
CA MET A 1 43.51 -48.95 54.97
C MET A 1 43.86 -48.15 53.73
N SER A 2 43.01 -47.49 52.97
CA SER A 2 41.57 -47.25 53.03
C SER A 2 41.17 -46.89 51.59
N SER A 3 40.08 -47.47 51.09
CA SER A 3 39.47 -47.14 49.79
C SER A 3 38.98 -45.69 49.77
N GLY A 4 38.99 -45.07 48.58
CA GLY A 4 38.36 -43.79 48.30
C GLY A 4 37.62 -43.85 46.96
N ASP A 5 36.43 -44.42 46.99
CA ASP A 5 35.40 -44.36 45.94
C ASP A 5 35.11 -42.91 45.53
N CYS A 6 35.30 -42.56 44.26
CA CYS A 6 34.80 -41.32 43.68
C CYS A 6 33.45 -41.59 43.00
N GLY A 7 32.39 -41.58 43.82
CA GLY A 7 31.01 -41.74 43.38
C GLY A 7 30.50 -40.50 42.64
N LEU A 8 30.16 -40.68 41.36
CA LEU A 8 29.43 -39.76 40.49
C LEU A 8 28.15 -39.24 41.18
N ARG A 9 28.14 -37.97 41.55
CA ARG A 9 26.99 -37.26 42.15
C ARG A 9 26.07 -36.69 41.07
N VAL A 10 25.37 -37.56 40.32
CA VAL A 10 24.47 -37.20 39.20
C VAL A 10 23.09 -36.65 39.64
N LYS A 11 22.83 -36.54 40.95
CA LYS A 11 21.45 -36.32 41.46
C LYS A 11 21.00 -34.86 41.65
N GLY A 12 21.90 -33.88 41.54
CA GLY A 12 21.60 -32.45 41.73
C GLY A 12 21.50 -31.63 40.44
N TYR A 13 22.26 -32.01 39.42
CA TYR A 13 22.38 -31.22 38.18
C TYR A 13 21.20 -31.41 37.22
N SER A 14 20.46 -32.51 37.33
CA SER A 14 19.31 -32.79 36.44
C SER A 14 18.15 -31.79 36.63
N LYS A 15 17.88 -31.33 37.85
CA LYS A 15 16.84 -30.31 38.12
C LYS A 15 17.28 -28.89 37.73
N VAL A 16 18.55 -28.56 37.92
CA VAL A 16 19.10 -27.23 37.54
C VAL A 16 19.25 -27.12 36.02
N LEU A 17 19.66 -28.19 35.35
CA LEU A 17 19.74 -28.26 33.89
C LEU A 17 18.35 -28.17 33.24
N MET A 18 17.34 -28.84 33.81
CA MET A 18 15.94 -28.73 33.34
C MET A 18 15.37 -27.31 33.55
N LEU A 19 15.69 -26.65 34.67
CA LEU A 19 15.23 -25.28 34.92
C LEU A 19 15.90 -24.27 33.97
N ALA A 20 17.18 -24.47 33.64
CA ALA A 20 17.90 -23.64 32.69
C ALA A 20 17.41 -23.83 31.23
N LEU A 21 17.00 -25.05 30.87
CA LEU A 21 16.44 -25.36 29.54
C LEU A 21 15.03 -24.77 29.35
N VAL A 22 14.25 -24.63 30.43
CA VAL A 22 12.92 -24.01 30.41
C VAL A 22 13.00 -22.48 30.29
N VAL A 23 14.01 -21.83 30.87
CA VAL A 23 14.22 -20.37 30.73
C VAL A 23 14.72 -20.00 29.32
N LEU A 24 15.48 -20.88 28.65
CA LEU A 24 15.92 -20.66 27.26
C LEU A 24 14.81 -20.82 26.21
N GLY A 25 13.69 -21.47 26.54
CA GLY A 25 12.53 -21.60 25.65
C GLY A 25 11.60 -20.38 25.62
N LEU A 26 11.85 -19.38 26.49
CA LEU A 26 11.05 -18.15 26.59
C LEU A 26 11.56 -17.00 25.71
N ALA A 27 12.59 -17.21 24.89
CA ALA A 27 12.82 -16.37 23.70
C ALA A 27 11.78 -16.72 22.62
N GLY A 28 10.49 -16.62 22.99
CA GLY A 28 9.39 -16.72 22.04
C GLY A 28 9.53 -15.57 21.06
N CYS A 29 9.54 -15.91 19.77
CA CYS A 29 9.49 -14.98 18.66
C CYS A 29 8.51 -13.85 18.99
N SER A 30 9.04 -12.64 19.22
CA SER A 30 8.27 -11.42 19.02
C SER A 30 7.75 -11.51 17.60
N GLY A 31 6.50 -11.95 17.44
CA GLY A 31 5.82 -11.95 16.15
C GLY A 31 5.83 -10.52 15.66
N GLY A 32 6.75 -10.25 14.72
CA GLY A 32 6.96 -8.93 14.16
C GLY A 32 5.65 -8.37 13.64
N LEU A 33 5.52 -7.05 13.71
CA LEU A 33 4.46 -6.35 13.01
C LEU A 33 4.44 -6.81 11.55
N LYS A 34 3.26 -6.86 10.94
CA LYS A 34 3.15 -7.37 9.57
C LYS A 34 3.97 -6.50 8.62
N ASN A 35 5.06 -7.05 8.09
CA ASN A 35 5.84 -6.43 7.04
C ASN A 35 5.03 -6.36 5.74
N VAL A 36 5.07 -5.21 5.08
CA VAL A 36 4.39 -4.94 3.82
C VAL A 36 5.44 -4.70 2.74
N GLN A 37 5.52 -5.63 1.79
CA GLN A 37 6.39 -5.49 0.63
C GLN A 37 5.84 -4.41 -0.32
N THR A 38 6.65 -3.38 -0.59
CA THR A 38 6.22 -2.22 -1.39
C THR A 38 6.61 -2.29 -2.87
N TRP A 39 7.24 -3.38 -3.32
CA TRP A 39 7.64 -3.62 -4.71
C TRP A 39 7.09 -4.95 -5.23
N ASP A 40 7.15 -5.14 -6.55
CA ASP A 40 6.85 -6.41 -7.20
C ASP A 40 8.13 -7.22 -7.43
N GLY A 41 8.11 -8.50 -7.05
CA GLY A 41 9.24 -9.41 -7.25
C GLY A 41 9.55 -10.26 -6.01
N PRO A 42 10.67 -10.99 -6.03
CA PRO A 42 11.12 -11.75 -4.87
C PRO A 42 11.29 -10.84 -3.66
N SER A 43 10.96 -11.35 -2.48
CA SER A 43 11.32 -10.72 -1.21
C SER A 43 12.85 -10.66 -1.11
N ALA A 44 13.38 -9.54 -0.62
CA ALA A 44 14.81 -9.37 -0.36
C ALA A 44 15.09 -9.60 1.12
N ASP A 45 16.35 -9.84 1.46
CA ASP A 45 16.77 -9.98 2.86
C ASP A 45 16.58 -8.65 3.61
N SER A 46 16.17 -8.71 4.88
CA SER A 46 15.93 -7.52 5.72
C SER A 46 17.14 -6.58 5.78
N ASP A 47 18.36 -7.14 5.73
CA ASP A 47 19.61 -6.38 5.80
C ASP A 47 19.87 -5.54 4.53
N GLN A 48 19.19 -5.87 3.43
CA GLN A 48 19.28 -5.16 2.16
C GLN A 48 18.15 -4.15 1.97
N LEU A 49 17.20 -4.11 2.91
CA LEU A 49 15.99 -3.30 2.86
C LEU A 49 16.06 -2.23 3.93
N GLY A 50 15.41 -1.09 3.67
CA GLY A 50 15.06 -0.17 4.75
C GLY A 50 13.64 -0.44 5.21
N ILE A 51 13.37 -0.23 6.49
CA ILE A 51 12.04 -0.43 7.06
C ILE A 51 11.45 0.93 7.43
N LEU A 52 10.23 1.21 6.98
CA LEU A 52 9.48 2.40 7.36
C LEU A 52 8.33 2.01 8.30
N HIS A 53 8.48 2.37 9.56
CA HIS A 53 7.48 2.18 10.60
C HIS A 53 6.38 3.23 10.46
N ALA A 54 5.20 2.78 10.05
CA ALA A 54 3.98 3.58 10.05
C ALA A 54 3.19 3.32 11.33
N PRO A 55 3.03 4.31 12.22
CA PRO A 55 2.19 4.17 13.39
C PRO A 55 0.71 4.04 12.99
N ALA A 56 -0.12 3.58 13.93
CA ALA A 56 -1.54 3.27 13.71
C ALA A 56 -2.36 4.47 13.16
N ASN A 57 -2.01 5.69 13.56
CA ASN A 57 -2.64 6.92 13.08
C ASN A 57 -2.18 7.35 11.67
N ILE A 58 -1.26 6.64 11.04
CA ILE A 58 -0.73 6.91 9.69
C ILE A 58 -1.17 5.81 8.72
N ASN A 59 -1.97 6.21 7.74
CA ASN A 59 -2.43 5.34 6.68
C ASN A 59 -1.63 5.61 5.41
N VAL A 60 -0.72 4.69 5.04
CA VAL A 60 0.00 4.76 3.77
C VAL A 60 -0.91 4.28 2.65
N SER A 61 -1.13 5.16 1.67
CA SER A 61 -1.98 4.89 0.51
C SER A 61 -1.20 4.40 -0.71
N SER A 62 0.03 4.87 -0.90
CA SER A 62 0.89 4.40 -1.98
C SER A 62 2.37 4.55 -1.65
N VAL A 63 3.19 3.67 -2.21
CA VAL A 63 4.66 3.75 -2.17
C VAL A 63 5.17 3.59 -3.59
N ASN A 64 6.01 4.53 -4.06
CA ASN A 64 6.58 4.55 -5.42
C ASN A 64 5.52 4.46 -6.53
N GLY A 65 4.33 5.01 -6.29
CA GLY A 65 3.19 4.95 -7.22
C GLY A 65 2.41 3.62 -7.18
N LYS A 66 2.87 2.61 -6.43
CA LYS A 66 2.11 1.39 -6.17
C LYS A 66 1.11 1.65 -5.05
N GLU A 67 -0.16 1.37 -5.29
CA GLU A 67 -1.19 1.45 -4.25
C GLU A 67 -0.94 0.38 -3.19
N MET A 68 -0.99 0.79 -1.93
CA MET A 68 -0.90 -0.10 -0.79
C MET A 68 -2.30 -0.56 -0.40
N SER A 69 -2.42 -1.82 0.01
CA SER A 69 -3.69 -2.38 0.48
C SER A 69 -4.19 -1.58 1.67
N ARG A 70 -5.40 -1.02 1.55
CA ARG A 70 -6.10 -0.47 2.71
C ARG A 70 -6.58 -1.65 3.55
N TYR A 71 -5.88 -1.91 4.65
CA TYR A 71 -6.24 -2.98 5.56
C TYR A 71 -7.63 -2.69 6.17
N LEU A 72 -8.39 -3.76 6.45
CA LEU A 72 -9.74 -3.66 7.03
C LEU A 72 -9.75 -2.92 8.39
N MET A 73 -8.59 -2.82 9.04
CA MET A 73 -8.35 -2.07 10.26
C MET A 73 -7.54 -0.81 9.92
N GLU A 74 -8.17 0.38 10.01
CA GLU A 74 -7.57 1.67 9.63
C GLU A 74 -6.66 2.30 10.72
N ASP A 75 -6.35 1.54 11.77
CA ASP A 75 -5.59 1.98 12.94
C ASP A 75 -4.58 0.90 13.36
N LEU A 76 -3.81 0.39 12.39
CA LEU A 76 -2.81 -0.64 12.60
C LEU A 76 -1.41 -0.09 12.35
N ALA A 77 -0.50 -0.31 13.30
CA ALA A 77 0.91 -0.06 13.06
C ALA A 77 1.45 -1.11 12.07
N LEU A 78 2.14 -0.64 11.03
CA LEU A 78 2.60 -1.45 9.91
C LEU A 78 4.03 -1.08 9.55
N ASP A 79 4.80 -2.09 9.17
CA ASP A 79 6.18 -1.93 8.75
C ASP A 79 6.24 -2.07 7.23
N TYR A 80 6.60 -1.00 6.54
CA TYR A 80 6.72 -0.99 5.08
C TYR A 80 8.17 -1.24 4.70
N GLU A 81 8.42 -2.31 3.95
CA GLU A 81 9.75 -2.61 3.45
C GLU A 81 10.02 -1.79 2.20
N LEU A 82 11.12 -1.06 2.18
CA LEU A 82 11.52 -0.14 1.12
C LEU A 82 12.85 -0.58 0.51
N LEU A 83 12.92 -0.53 -0.81
CA LEU A 83 14.17 -0.76 -1.52
C LEU A 83 15.14 0.42 -1.28
N PRO A 84 16.46 0.17 -1.23
CA PRO A 84 17.43 1.26 -1.15
C PRO A 84 17.32 2.25 -2.30
N GLY A 85 17.48 3.54 -2.00
CA GLY A 85 17.35 4.64 -2.94
C GLY A 85 16.15 5.55 -2.63
N GLU A 86 15.78 6.37 -3.61
CA GLU A 86 14.69 7.32 -3.45
C GLU A 86 13.34 6.62 -3.48
N ASN A 87 12.59 6.74 -2.38
CA ASN A 87 11.23 6.22 -2.24
C ASN A 87 10.26 7.36 -2.00
N THR A 88 9.15 7.35 -2.74
CA THR A 88 8.06 8.31 -2.59
C THR A 88 6.89 7.64 -1.87
N VAL A 89 6.56 8.11 -0.68
CA VAL A 89 5.49 7.56 0.15
C VAL A 89 4.36 8.57 0.27
N VAL A 90 3.13 8.16 -0.06
CA VAL A 90 1.92 8.97 0.07
C VAL A 90 1.07 8.42 1.19
N PHE A 91 0.74 9.25 2.17
CA PHE A 91 0.04 8.84 3.37
C PHE A 91 -1.00 9.88 3.82
N THR A 92 -1.91 9.46 4.68
CA THR A 92 -2.87 10.32 5.38
C THR A 92 -2.75 10.08 6.88
N HIS A 93 -2.87 11.13 7.68
CA HIS A 93 -2.92 11.02 9.13
C HIS A 93 -4.36 11.14 9.61
N GLN A 94 -4.73 10.33 10.60
CA GLN A 94 -6.05 10.41 11.21
C GLN A 94 -6.01 10.23 12.73
N THR A 95 -6.90 10.92 13.43
CA THR A 95 -7.06 10.81 14.89
C THR A 95 -8.53 10.63 15.24
N ILE A 96 -8.79 9.81 16.26
CA ILE A 96 -10.15 9.44 16.68
C ILE A 96 -10.42 10.05 18.05
N TRP A 97 -11.52 10.79 18.17
CA TRP A 97 -11.90 11.51 19.40
C TRP A 97 -13.29 11.12 19.86
N ALA A 98 -13.49 10.90 21.16
CA ALA A 98 -14.83 10.67 21.70
C ALA A 98 -15.71 11.94 21.61
N LYS A 99 -16.94 11.79 21.13
CA LYS A 99 -17.98 12.83 21.23
C LYS A 99 -18.49 12.87 22.67
N LYS A 100 -18.71 14.07 23.21
CA LYS A 100 -19.16 14.26 24.60
C LYS A 100 -20.66 13.98 24.83
N THR A 101 -21.44 13.83 23.77
CA THR A 101 -22.90 13.72 23.85
C THR A 101 -23.35 12.26 23.82
N VAL A 102 -24.38 11.93 24.60
CA VAL A 102 -25.10 10.66 24.44
C VAL A 102 -25.75 10.67 23.07
N VAL A 103 -25.29 9.76 22.23
CA VAL A 103 -25.75 9.66 20.85
C VAL A 103 -26.98 8.77 20.83
N ASP A 104 -28.15 9.35 20.57
CA ASP A 104 -29.35 8.58 20.23
C ASP A 104 -29.25 8.11 18.77
N ASN A 105 -29.88 6.97 18.47
CA ASN A 105 -30.11 6.48 17.10
C ASN A 105 -28.93 5.84 16.32
N GLY A 106 -27.92 5.28 17.00
CA GLY A 106 -26.91 4.42 16.35
C GLY A 106 -25.78 5.14 15.61
N GLU A 107 -25.70 6.47 15.73
CA GLU A 107 -24.56 7.23 15.23
C GLU A 107 -23.26 6.93 16.02
N SER A 108 -22.12 7.01 15.34
CA SER A 108 -20.80 6.76 15.93
C SER A 108 -20.50 7.78 17.04
N LYS A 109 -20.17 7.25 18.23
CA LYS A 109 -19.72 8.00 19.42
C LYS A 109 -18.36 8.70 19.23
N VAL A 110 -17.76 8.58 18.05
CA VAL A 110 -16.43 9.09 17.72
C VAL A 110 -16.49 10.14 16.62
N HIS A 111 -15.54 11.06 16.67
CA HIS A 111 -15.26 12.06 15.65
C HIS A 111 -13.85 11.81 15.12
N VAL A 112 -13.76 11.49 13.83
CA VAL A 112 -12.49 11.23 13.17
C VAL A 112 -12.03 12.52 12.50
N VAL A 113 -10.80 12.93 12.81
CA VAL A 113 -10.14 14.09 12.22
C VAL A 113 -9.03 13.56 11.33
N LYS A 114 -9.14 13.78 10.01
CA LYS A 114 -8.25 13.23 8.99
C LYS A 114 -7.64 14.34 8.15
N THR A 115 -6.36 14.21 7.82
CA THR A 115 -5.63 15.15 6.97
C THR A 115 -5.87 14.89 5.48
N GLU A 116 -5.59 15.89 4.66
CA GLU A 116 -5.39 15.66 3.23
C GLU A 116 -4.18 14.75 2.99
N PRO A 117 -4.14 14.03 1.85
CA PRO A 117 -2.99 13.21 1.47
C PRO A 117 -1.69 14.03 1.44
N GLN A 118 -0.66 13.48 2.06
CA GLN A 118 0.68 14.04 2.11
C GLN A 118 1.64 13.10 1.40
N GLN A 119 2.69 13.66 0.82
CA GLN A 119 3.77 12.94 0.18
C GLN A 119 5.09 13.25 0.88
N VAL A 120 5.87 12.21 1.13
CA VAL A 120 7.25 12.35 1.58
C VAL A 120 8.17 11.58 0.62
N VAL A 121 9.32 12.18 0.33
CA VAL A 121 10.38 11.55 -0.47
C VAL A 121 11.53 11.29 0.47
N ILE A 122 11.89 10.02 0.64
CA ILE A 122 12.94 9.54 1.53
C ILE A 122 13.99 8.80 0.72
N ASN A 123 15.27 9.06 0.99
CA ASN A 123 16.36 8.29 0.42
C ASN A 123 16.76 7.18 1.40
N VAL A 124 16.26 5.98 1.13
CA VAL A 124 16.35 4.80 1.98
C VAL A 124 17.71 4.14 1.80
N LYS A 125 18.33 3.72 2.90
CA LYS A 125 19.52 2.87 2.87
C LYS A 125 19.19 1.46 3.35
N ALA A 126 19.95 0.50 2.83
CA ALA A 126 19.88 -0.88 3.26
C ALA A 126 20.19 -1.01 4.76
N GLY A 127 19.33 -1.72 5.49
CA GLY A 127 19.45 -1.97 6.91
C GLY A 127 19.19 -0.77 7.81
N GLU A 128 18.62 0.34 7.31
CA GLU A 128 18.20 1.48 8.14
C GLU A 128 16.69 1.44 8.40
N GLU A 129 16.30 1.75 9.64
CA GLU A 129 14.91 1.95 10.03
C GLU A 129 14.51 3.43 10.03
N TYR A 130 13.27 3.70 9.62
CA TYR A 130 12.67 5.02 9.51
C TYR A 130 11.33 5.07 10.23
N THR A 131 11.02 6.18 10.87
CA THR A 131 9.74 6.37 11.58
C THR A 131 9.13 7.73 11.26
N PHE A 132 7.80 7.76 11.14
CA PHE A 132 7.06 9.03 11.06
C PHE A 132 7.05 9.75 12.41
N ALA A 133 7.67 10.93 12.44
CA ALA A 133 7.59 11.87 13.53
C ALA A 133 6.48 12.91 13.25
N VAL A 134 5.34 12.74 13.92
CA VAL A 134 4.19 13.64 13.86
C VAL A 134 3.82 14.03 15.27
N ALA A 135 3.52 15.31 15.50
CA ALA A 135 3.05 15.76 16.81
C ALA A 135 1.68 15.14 17.10
N GLU A 136 1.49 14.56 18.28
CA GLU A 136 0.19 14.06 18.71
C GLU A 136 -0.64 15.19 19.34
N PRO A 137 -1.83 15.49 18.80
CA PRO A 137 -2.68 16.53 19.36
C PRO A 137 -3.24 16.08 20.72
N LYS A 138 -3.32 16.98 21.70
CA LYS A 138 -3.80 16.67 23.05
C LYS A 138 -5.32 16.75 23.18
N ASN A 139 -5.97 17.44 22.25
CA ASN A 139 -7.41 17.63 22.25
C ASN A 139 -7.95 17.76 20.82
N LYS A 140 -9.26 17.57 20.67
CA LYS A 140 -9.96 17.69 19.39
C LYS A 140 -9.67 19.01 18.65
N ARG A 141 -9.66 20.15 19.37
CA ARG A 141 -9.44 21.47 18.75
C ARG A 141 -8.04 21.59 18.18
N GLU A 142 -7.04 21.08 18.88
CA GLU A 142 -5.65 21.02 18.41
C GLU A 142 -5.51 20.08 17.20
N ALA A 143 -6.20 18.94 17.19
CA ALA A 143 -6.22 18.03 16.04
C ALA A 143 -6.80 18.70 14.79
N GLU A 144 -7.91 19.44 14.92
CA GLU A 144 -8.51 20.20 13.82
C GLU A 144 -7.57 21.30 13.29
N GLN A 145 -6.86 21.99 14.18
CA GLN A 145 -5.85 22.99 13.80
C GLN A 145 -4.64 22.35 13.10
N GLN A 146 -4.22 21.17 13.57
CA GLN A 146 -3.14 20.43 12.98
C GLN A 146 -3.47 19.93 11.58
N VAL A 147 -4.74 19.61 11.26
CA VAL A 147 -5.14 19.29 9.89
C VAL A 147 -4.96 20.50 8.95
N ALA A 148 -5.20 21.72 9.43
CA ALA A 148 -5.04 22.93 8.62
C ALA A 148 -3.57 23.27 8.34
N HIS A 149 -2.67 22.97 9.27
CA HIS A 149 -1.23 23.21 9.16
C HIS A 149 -0.45 21.93 9.46
N PHE A 150 -0.72 20.89 8.68
CA PHE A 150 -0.13 19.59 8.94
C PHE A 150 1.35 19.57 8.56
N GLU A 151 2.18 19.23 9.54
CA GLU A 151 3.60 18.97 9.33
C GLU A 151 3.95 17.59 9.88
N ALA A 152 4.57 16.78 9.03
CA ALA A 152 5.09 15.47 9.39
C ALA A 152 6.53 15.35 8.91
N LYS A 153 7.34 14.63 9.69
CA LYS A 153 8.76 14.41 9.41
C LYS A 153 9.03 12.91 9.41
N VAL A 154 10.04 12.49 8.68
CA VAL A 154 10.57 11.14 8.80
C VAL A 154 11.94 11.23 9.45
N ILE A 155 12.14 10.42 10.48
CA ILE A 155 13.39 10.34 11.25
C ILE A 155 13.99 8.95 11.11
N ASP A 156 15.32 8.87 11.20
CA ASP A 156 16.05 7.60 11.31
C ASP A 156 16.14 7.12 12.77
N GLU A 157 16.78 5.96 12.98
CA GLU A 157 17.08 5.40 14.31
C GLU A 157 17.83 6.38 15.24
N GLN A 158 18.66 7.25 14.66
CA GLN A 158 19.40 8.27 15.40
C GLN A 158 18.56 9.54 15.65
N LYS A 159 17.25 9.50 15.34
CA LYS A 159 16.29 10.60 15.44
C LYS A 159 16.68 11.81 14.60
N ARG A 160 17.50 11.62 13.57
CA ARG A 160 17.87 12.68 12.62
C ARG A 160 16.77 12.77 11.58
N GLN A 161 16.39 14.00 11.25
CA GLN A 161 15.39 14.25 10.22
C GLN A 161 15.98 13.94 8.84
N VAL A 162 15.42 12.94 8.16
CA VAL A 162 15.83 12.54 6.80
C VAL A 162 14.90 13.09 5.72
N ALA A 163 13.64 13.37 6.05
CA ALA A 163 12.68 13.97 5.13
C ALA A 163 11.56 14.74 5.83
N VAL A 164 10.85 15.56 5.06
CA VAL A 164 9.69 16.35 5.48
C VAL A 164 8.54 16.11 4.51
N ALA A 165 7.35 15.90 5.04
CA ALA A 165 6.14 15.72 4.27
C ALA A 165 5.72 17.04 3.60
N LYS A 166 5.13 16.91 2.41
CA LYS A 166 4.56 18.00 1.63
C LYS A 166 3.15 17.61 1.19
N PRO A 167 2.27 18.58 0.88
CA PRO A 167 0.97 18.28 0.31
C PRO A 167 1.10 17.41 -0.94
N TYR A 168 0.35 16.31 -1.01
CA TYR A 168 0.36 15.44 -2.18
C TYR A 168 -0.41 16.10 -3.33
N VAL A 169 0.26 16.28 -4.46
CA VAL A 169 -0.39 16.71 -5.69
C VAL A 169 -0.53 15.49 -6.59
N ALA A 170 -1.74 14.93 -6.65
CA ALA A 170 -2.03 13.86 -7.58
C ALA A 170 -1.72 14.33 -9.01
N GLN A 171 -0.88 13.57 -9.72
CA GLN A 171 -0.66 13.79 -11.14
C GLN A 171 -1.98 13.48 -11.84
N ARG A 172 -2.75 14.54 -12.15
CA ARG A 172 -3.99 14.40 -12.90
C ARG A 172 -3.61 13.79 -14.25
N PRO A 173 -4.12 12.60 -14.62
CA PRO A 173 -3.89 12.07 -15.95
C PRO A 173 -4.35 13.12 -16.94
N GLN A 174 -3.43 13.65 -17.74
CA GLN A 174 -3.82 14.57 -18.80
C GLN A 174 -4.60 13.72 -19.80
N LEU A 175 -5.93 13.86 -19.77
CA LEU A 175 -6.75 13.31 -20.85
C LEU A 175 -6.21 13.92 -22.15
N PRO A 176 -6.02 13.11 -23.21
CA PRO A 176 -5.69 13.63 -24.52
C PRO A 176 -6.72 14.69 -24.88
N THR A 177 -6.32 15.96 -24.84
CA THR A 177 -7.15 17.02 -25.38
C THR A 177 -7.00 16.90 -26.89
N LEU A 178 -8.11 16.70 -27.59
CA LEU A 178 -8.11 16.93 -29.03
C LEU A 178 -7.62 18.36 -29.21
N SER A 179 -6.50 18.52 -29.92
CA SER A 179 -5.97 19.83 -30.29
C SER A 179 -7.14 20.62 -30.85
N SER A 180 -7.59 21.65 -30.12
CA SER A 180 -8.72 22.45 -30.55
C SER A 180 -8.36 22.98 -31.93
N ALA A 181 -9.15 22.55 -32.92
CA ALA A 181 -9.18 23.20 -34.22
C ALA A 181 -9.31 24.71 -33.97
N PRO A 182 -8.55 25.55 -34.68
CA PRO A 182 -8.45 26.96 -34.36
C PRO A 182 -9.84 27.58 -34.34
N ALA A 183 -10.21 28.16 -33.21
CA ALA A 183 -11.36 29.02 -33.11
C ALA A 183 -11.24 30.09 -34.21
N THR A 184 -12.06 29.98 -35.24
CA THR A 184 -12.17 31.00 -36.28
C THR A 184 -13.61 31.45 -36.40
N ALA A 185 -13.96 32.39 -35.52
CA ALA A 185 -14.57 33.69 -35.86
C ALA A 185 -14.77 34.49 -34.55
N GLY A 186 -14.04 35.58 -34.27
CA GLY A 186 -12.97 36.21 -35.03
C GLY A 186 -12.38 37.43 -34.31
N ALA A 187 -11.14 37.78 -34.66
CA ALA A 187 -10.65 39.15 -34.87
C ALA A 187 -9.19 39.08 -35.40
N ALA A 188 -9.06 39.34 -36.71
CA ALA A 188 -7.91 39.85 -37.47
C ALA A 188 -6.45 39.61 -37.00
N ALA A 189 -5.65 38.95 -37.84
CA ALA A 189 -4.58 39.60 -38.60
C ALA A 189 -3.77 38.60 -39.48
N ALA A 190 -3.74 38.92 -40.79
CA ALA A 190 -2.69 38.76 -41.80
C ALA A 190 -1.74 37.53 -41.82
N GLY A 191 -1.72 36.85 -42.98
CA GLY A 191 -0.47 36.56 -43.69
C GLY A 191 -0.21 35.11 -44.15
N GLY A 192 -0.33 34.85 -45.46
CA GLY A 192 0.70 34.13 -46.23
C GLY A 192 0.65 32.59 -46.36
N ALA A 193 -0.06 32.11 -47.39
CA ALA A 193 0.28 31.12 -48.43
C ALA A 193 1.15 29.85 -48.19
N ALA A 194 0.62 28.73 -48.73
CA ALA A 194 1.26 27.63 -49.49
C ALA A 194 2.12 26.59 -48.71
N ALA A 195 2.19 25.28 -49.03
CA ALA A 195 1.50 24.36 -49.94
C ALA A 195 1.88 22.89 -49.58
N ALA A 196 1.03 21.94 -49.99
CA ALA A 196 1.23 20.50 -50.35
C ALA A 196 2.51 19.73 -49.92
N THR A 197 2.50 18.43 -49.62
CA THR A 197 2.05 17.34 -50.50
C THR A 197 2.00 15.98 -49.77
N ALA A 198 1.12 15.10 -50.26
CA ALA A 198 0.84 13.73 -49.83
C ALA A 198 1.99 12.72 -49.98
N SER A 199 1.87 11.56 -49.33
CA SER A 199 1.93 10.23 -49.99
C SER A 199 1.58 9.07 -49.05
N LYS A 200 0.57 8.29 -49.48
CA LYS A 200 0.31 6.87 -49.16
C LYS A 200 1.18 6.01 -50.10
N PRO A 201 1.54 4.73 -49.86
CA PRO A 201 0.66 3.53 -50.06
C PRO A 201 0.82 2.46 -48.94
N ALA A 202 -0.20 1.71 -48.50
CA ALA A 202 -0.76 0.44 -49.02
C ALA A 202 0.20 -0.78 -49.08
N SER A 203 -0.17 -1.88 -48.39
CA SER A 203 0.14 -3.33 -48.65
C SER A 203 0.00 -4.11 -47.32
N THR A 204 -0.44 -5.36 -47.15
CA THR A 204 -1.13 -6.42 -47.92
C THR A 204 -1.45 -7.51 -46.90
N SER A 205 -2.60 -8.16 -47.00
CA SER A 205 -3.03 -9.30 -46.19
C SER A 205 -2.51 -10.64 -46.74
N SER A 206 -2.03 -11.56 -45.89
CA SER A 206 -2.29 -13.01 -46.00
C SER A 206 -1.59 -13.86 -44.90
N THR A 207 -2.42 -14.47 -44.07
CA THR A 207 -2.47 -15.88 -43.62
C THR A 207 -1.23 -16.76 -43.57
N THR A 208 -1.00 -17.37 -42.40
CA THR A 208 -0.46 -18.75 -42.27
C THR A 208 -1.04 -19.41 -41.02
N ALA A 209 -1.73 -20.54 -41.24
CA ALA A 209 -2.19 -21.47 -40.21
C ALA A 209 -1.27 -22.70 -40.23
N THR A 210 -0.99 -23.29 -39.05
CA THR A 210 -0.49 -24.67 -38.74
C THR A 210 -0.02 -24.59 -37.27
N SER A 211 -0.31 -25.44 -36.28
CA SER A 211 -0.80 -26.82 -36.13
C SER A 211 -1.24 -27.05 -34.67
N ALA A 212 -2.28 -27.85 -34.43
CA ALA A 212 -2.62 -28.43 -33.11
C ALA A 212 -1.74 -29.68 -32.83
N PRO A 213 -1.52 -30.06 -31.55
CA PRO A 213 -2.38 -31.09 -30.96
C PRO A 213 -2.69 -30.95 -29.44
N ALA A 214 -3.94 -31.34 -29.10
CA ALA A 214 -4.44 -32.07 -27.91
C ALA A 214 -4.15 -31.62 -26.45
N ALA A 215 -5.26 -31.16 -25.81
CA ALA A 215 -5.67 -31.20 -24.38
C ALA A 215 -5.10 -30.17 -23.37
N PRO A 216 -5.83 -29.78 -22.29
CA PRO A 216 -7.26 -29.87 -21.99
C PRO A 216 -7.97 -28.50 -22.17
N VAL A 217 -9.29 -28.45 -22.01
CA VAL A 217 -10.10 -27.22 -22.00
C VAL A 217 -9.78 -26.35 -20.78
N GLU A 218 -8.66 -25.65 -20.82
CA GLU A 218 -8.38 -24.48 -19.98
C GLU A 218 -9.01 -23.28 -20.68
N ASN A 219 -10.24 -22.93 -20.28
CA ASN A 219 -10.91 -21.70 -20.70
C ASN A 219 -10.13 -20.50 -20.14
N GLY A 220 -9.04 -20.14 -20.81
CA GLY A 220 -8.17 -19.00 -20.53
C GLY A 220 -8.78 -17.67 -20.95
N LEU A 221 -9.99 -17.40 -20.48
CA LEU A 221 -10.51 -16.04 -20.36
C LEU A 221 -10.47 -15.69 -18.87
N PRO A 222 -9.97 -14.52 -18.47
CA PRO A 222 -10.03 -14.12 -17.07
C PRO A 222 -11.46 -14.31 -16.56
N THR A 223 -11.61 -14.92 -15.38
CA THR A 223 -12.91 -15.35 -14.80
C THR A 223 -13.97 -14.26 -14.91
N LEU A 224 -13.55 -13.00 -14.77
CA LEU A 224 -14.36 -11.79 -14.89
C LEU A 224 -14.88 -11.54 -16.31
N GLU A 225 -14.06 -11.71 -17.36
CA GLU A 225 -14.49 -11.59 -18.75
C GLU A 225 -15.38 -12.76 -19.17
N GLY A 226 -15.10 -13.96 -18.67
CA GLY A 226 -15.97 -15.13 -18.86
C GLY A 226 -17.37 -14.89 -18.27
N LEU A 227 -17.42 -14.36 -17.05
CA LEU A 227 -18.68 -13.98 -16.38
C LEU A 227 -19.42 -12.86 -17.13
N LYS A 228 -18.71 -11.89 -17.71
CA LYS A 228 -19.32 -10.80 -18.49
C LYS A 228 -19.98 -11.28 -19.78
N VAL A 229 -19.31 -12.15 -20.53
CA VAL A 229 -19.86 -12.73 -21.77
C VAL A 229 -21.08 -13.60 -21.47
N LEU A 230 -21.04 -14.36 -20.37
CA LEU A 230 -22.17 -15.18 -19.93
C LEU A 230 -23.36 -14.30 -19.51
N TRP A 231 -23.08 -13.17 -18.83
CA TRP A 231 -24.09 -12.20 -18.44
C TRP A 231 -24.75 -11.51 -19.64
N GLU A 232 -24.00 -11.12 -20.67
CA GLU A 232 -24.60 -10.50 -21.86
C GLU A 232 -25.55 -11.44 -22.61
N ARG A 233 -25.27 -12.75 -22.60
CA ARG A 233 -26.13 -13.78 -23.19
C ARG A 233 -27.28 -14.25 -22.29
N ALA A 234 -27.24 -13.97 -20.98
CA ALA A 234 -28.27 -14.43 -20.05
C ALA A 234 -29.62 -13.71 -20.26
N SER A 235 -30.71 -14.45 -20.08
CA SER A 235 -32.07 -13.92 -20.22
C SER A 235 -32.42 -12.97 -19.07
N ALA A 236 -33.46 -12.15 -19.26
CA ALA A 236 -33.91 -11.21 -18.22
C ALA A 236 -34.39 -11.91 -16.94
N GLU A 237 -34.95 -13.12 -17.07
CA GLU A 237 -35.40 -13.93 -15.94
C GLU A 237 -34.20 -14.48 -15.14
N ASP A 238 -33.17 -14.96 -15.82
CA ASP A 238 -31.95 -15.50 -15.18
C ASP A 238 -31.20 -14.42 -14.42
N LYS A 239 -31.10 -13.21 -14.99
CA LYS A 239 -30.49 -12.05 -14.33
C LYS A 239 -31.24 -11.66 -13.06
N LYS A 240 -32.58 -11.68 -13.08
CA LYS A 240 -33.42 -11.39 -11.90
C LYS A 240 -33.22 -12.43 -10.80
N ASN A 241 -33.19 -13.72 -11.16
CA ASN A 241 -32.97 -14.80 -10.20
C ASN A 241 -31.57 -14.73 -9.57
N PHE A 242 -30.54 -14.44 -10.37
CA PHE A 242 -29.19 -14.22 -9.87
C PHE A 242 -29.11 -13.01 -8.91
N LEU A 243 -29.73 -11.88 -9.27
CA LEU A 243 -29.75 -10.70 -8.39
C LEU A 243 -30.49 -10.97 -7.09
N ARG A 244 -31.56 -11.77 -7.11
CA ARG A 244 -32.27 -12.15 -5.87
C ARG A 244 -31.37 -12.99 -4.94
N TRP A 245 -30.59 -13.92 -5.48
CA TRP A 245 -29.63 -14.70 -4.71
C TRP A 245 -28.43 -13.87 -4.23
N ALA A 246 -27.93 -12.93 -5.02
CA ALA A 246 -26.75 -12.15 -4.68
C ALA A 246 -26.95 -11.15 -3.52
N PHE A 247 -28.20 -10.87 -3.15
CA PHE A 247 -28.57 -9.93 -2.08
C PHE A 247 -29.39 -10.58 -0.97
N GLU A 248 -29.47 -11.92 -0.95
CA GLU A 248 -29.96 -12.73 0.18
C GLU A 248 -28.79 -13.14 1.08
#